data_AF-A0A929E9J9-F1
#
_entry.id   AF-A0A929E9J9-F1
#
_cell.length_a   1.000
_cell.length_b   1.000
_cell.length_c   1.000
_cell.angle_alpha   90.00
_cell.angle_beta   90.00
_cell.angle_gamma   90.00
#
_symmetry.space_group_name_H-M   'P 1'
#
loop_
_entity.id
_entity.type
_entity.pdbx_description
1 polymer ?
#
loop_
_entity_poly.entity_id
_entity_poly.type
_entity_poly.pdbx_seq_one_letter_code
_entity_poly.pdbx_strand_id
1 'polypeptide(L)'
;MKEKSTAGAVIALLCALLGIVLVYASFLAVYDPIMASEMSAGRAGGEGIVDGVSVSKYVMPIVNDIGLLGGALWAMAAFGFMRKENWAWSTALLANVLSLLSFFMLIPALSRGISPVYTFVFVPNIIAFFLLLAYVRKIEKKMIAISTLAGMAYVMAFMNGVAATDQLLSGGDTVYLVGQRLSWVGSLAWASFVIALLNRKKYTIQLGLGAALVTLIAGIPLGVVTSLESAKFSMFFMAPILSLILKITFVSPKGYQMIAAWVNTQPKLPKPISVE
;
A
#
# COMPACT_ATOMS: atom_id res chain seq x y z
N MET A 1 -16.42 -5.48 19.75
CA MET A 1 -15.32 -5.27 20.71
C MET A 1 -15.36 -3.80 21.07
N LYS A 2 -15.13 -3.40 22.33
CA LYS A 2 -15.20 -1.98 22.71
C LYS A 2 -13.95 -1.27 22.18
N GLU A 3 -14.13 -0.43 21.16
CA GLU A 3 -13.07 0.33 20.52
C GLU A 3 -12.52 1.42 21.46
N LYS A 4 -11.19 1.56 21.53
CA LYS A 4 -10.55 2.64 22.30
C LYS A 4 -10.52 3.93 21.49
N SER A 5 -11.68 4.57 21.34
CA SER A 5 -11.86 5.73 20.46
C SER A 5 -10.89 6.88 20.76
N THR A 6 -10.62 7.21 22.03
CA THR A 6 -9.63 8.25 22.39
C THR A 6 -8.22 7.95 21.88
N ALA A 7 -7.77 6.70 21.98
CA ALA A 7 -6.46 6.30 21.45
C ALA A 7 -6.44 6.36 19.91
N GLY A 8 -7.54 5.93 19.27
CA GLY A 8 -7.73 6.07 17.82
C GLY A 8 -7.64 7.52 17.36
N ALA A 9 -8.27 8.45 18.09
CA ALA A 9 -8.24 9.89 17.78
C ALA A 9 -6.82 10.46 17.88
N VAL A 10 -6.07 10.14 18.93
CA VAL A 10 -4.68 10.62 19.11
C VAL A 10 -3.77 10.10 18.00
N ILE A 11 -3.83 8.79 17.70
CA ILE A 11 -3.05 8.19 16.61
C ILE A 11 -3.39 8.87 15.28
N ALA A 12 -4.69 9.06 15.01
CA ALA A 12 -5.16 9.67 13.77
C ALA A 12 -4.73 11.13 13.63
N LEU A 13 -4.76 11.93 14.70
CA LEU A 13 -4.26 13.31 14.69
C LEU A 13 -2.76 13.38 14.38
N LEU A 14 -1.96 12.54 15.03
CA LEU A 14 -0.52 12.48 14.75
C LEU A 14 -0.25 12.10 13.29
N CYS A 15 -0.95 11.09 12.78
CA CYS A 15 -0.79 10.67 11.39
C CYS A 15 -1.34 11.69 10.39
N ALA A 16 -2.34 12.51 10.76
CA ALA A 16 -2.82 13.61 9.94
C ALA A 16 -1.74 14.69 9.77
N LEU A 17 -1.08 15.07 10.87
CA LEU A 17 0.03 16.03 10.82
C LEU A 17 1.17 15.51 9.95
N LEU A 18 1.56 14.24 10.11
CA LEU A 18 2.57 13.61 9.26
C LEU A 18 2.12 13.55 7.78
N GLY A 19 0.88 13.14 7.53
CA GLY A 19 0.34 12.97 6.18
C GLY A 19 0.11 14.28 5.42
N ILE A 20 -0.15 15.40 6.11
CA ILE A 20 -0.37 16.70 5.47
C ILE A 20 0.94 17.49 5.42
N VAL A 21 1.56 17.74 6.58
CA VAL A 21 2.72 18.63 6.67
C VAL A 21 3.97 17.94 6.18
N LEU A 22 4.25 16.75 6.72
CA LEU A 22 5.54 16.10 6.47
C LEU A 22 5.61 15.48 5.06
N VAL A 23 4.51 14.95 4.51
CA VAL A 23 4.46 14.52 3.10
C VAL A 23 4.76 15.68 2.16
N TYR A 24 4.09 16.82 2.34
CA TYR A 24 4.29 17.99 1.50
C TYR A 24 5.72 18.53 1.59
N ALA A 25 6.23 18.72 2.82
CA ALA A 25 7.59 19.20 3.05
C ALA A 25 8.64 18.22 2.53
N SER A 26 8.42 16.91 2.69
CA SER A 26 9.31 15.87 2.17
C SER A 26 9.40 15.93 0.65
N PHE A 27 8.28 16.13 -0.04
CA PHE A 27 8.26 16.24 -1.50
C PHE A 27 9.12 17.40 -1.99
N LEU A 28 8.89 18.60 -1.43
CA LEU A 28 9.67 19.79 -1.77
C LEU A 28 11.16 19.63 -1.48
N ALA A 29 11.52 18.85 -0.45
CA ALA A 29 12.90 18.63 -0.07
C ALA A 29 13.67 17.67 -1.00
N VAL A 30 12.99 16.71 -1.65
CA VAL A 30 13.69 15.65 -2.40
C VAL A 30 13.33 15.52 -3.86
N TYR A 31 12.21 16.08 -4.32
CA TYR A 31 11.79 15.93 -5.72
C TYR A 31 12.82 16.50 -6.70
N ASP A 32 13.16 17.79 -6.59
CA ASP A 32 14.12 18.42 -7.50
C ASP A 32 15.52 17.81 -7.41
N PRO A 33 16.07 17.51 -6.21
CA PRO A 33 17.33 16.76 -6.10
C PRO A 33 17.31 15.41 -6.81
N ILE A 34 16.22 14.65 -6.70
CA ILE A 34 16.08 13.35 -7.39
C ILE A 34 16.03 13.56 -8.90
N MET A 35 15.23 14.52 -9.39
CA MET A 35 15.14 14.83 -10.82
C MET A 35 16.50 15.26 -11.39
N ALA A 36 17.22 16.14 -10.69
CA ALA A 36 18.55 16.57 -11.08
C ALA A 36 19.54 15.41 -11.15
N SER A 37 19.50 14.51 -10.16
CA SER A 37 20.32 13.30 -10.15
C SER A 37 19.99 12.36 -11.31
N GLU A 38 18.71 12.14 -11.59
CA GLU A 38 18.26 11.29 -12.71
C GLU A 38 18.65 11.86 -14.08
N MET A 39 18.58 13.18 -14.23
CA MET A 39 19.05 13.88 -15.43
C MET A 39 20.56 13.75 -15.62
N SER A 40 21.34 13.93 -14.56
CA SER A 40 22.81 13.79 -14.62
C SER A 40 23.28 12.37 -14.95
N ALA A 41 22.48 11.36 -14.61
CA ALA A 41 22.82 9.95 -14.78
C ALA A 41 22.47 9.39 -16.18
N GLY A 42 22.05 10.22 -17.13
CA GLY A 42 21.65 9.77 -18.47
C GLY A 42 20.39 8.90 -18.49
N ARG A 43 19.69 8.74 -17.34
CA ARG A 43 18.31 8.21 -17.31
C ARG A 43 17.32 9.24 -17.88
N ALA A 44 17.73 10.49 -17.99
CA ALA A 44 17.12 11.43 -18.93
C ALA A 44 17.92 11.40 -20.25
N GLY A 45 17.31 10.84 -21.29
CA GLY A 45 17.84 10.89 -22.66
C GLY A 45 18.82 9.77 -22.99
N GLY A 46 18.30 8.60 -23.35
CA GLY A 46 18.98 7.67 -24.25
C GLY A 46 18.76 8.09 -25.71
N GLU A 47 19.69 7.74 -26.61
CA GLU A 47 19.89 8.20 -28.01
C GLU A 47 18.70 8.12 -28.99
N GLY A 48 17.47 7.82 -28.53
CA GLY A 48 16.26 7.81 -29.36
C GLY A 48 15.04 8.49 -28.73
N ILE A 49 15.15 9.13 -27.55
CA ILE A 49 14.03 9.79 -26.87
C ILE A 49 14.32 11.28 -26.73
N VAL A 50 13.58 12.09 -27.49
CA VAL A 50 13.67 13.55 -27.55
C VAL A 50 13.27 14.24 -26.22
N ASP A 51 12.82 13.51 -25.19
CA ASP A 51 12.15 14.12 -24.01
C ASP A 51 12.45 13.52 -22.61
N GLY A 52 13.61 12.92 -22.35
CA GLY A 52 14.16 12.81 -20.97
C GLY A 52 13.21 12.35 -19.84
N VAL A 53 12.39 11.31 -20.07
CA VAL A 53 11.31 10.93 -19.15
C VAL A 53 11.76 9.91 -18.11
N SER A 54 11.92 10.35 -16.87
CA SER A 54 12.01 9.44 -15.71
C SER A 54 10.63 9.00 -15.23
N VAL A 55 10.46 7.71 -14.87
CA VAL A 55 9.24 7.23 -14.20
C VAL A 55 8.93 8.03 -12.93
N SER A 56 9.97 8.45 -12.22
CA SER A 56 9.87 9.23 -10.98
C SER A 56 9.21 10.60 -11.22
N LYS A 57 9.42 11.20 -12.40
CA LYS A 57 8.81 12.49 -12.78
C LYS A 57 7.29 12.45 -12.71
N TYR A 58 6.67 11.32 -13.06
CA TYR A 58 5.22 11.15 -13.07
C TYR A 58 4.68 10.43 -11.84
N VAL A 59 5.38 9.40 -11.35
CA VAL A 59 4.88 8.59 -10.24
C VAL A 59 5.05 9.30 -8.90
N MET A 60 6.14 10.05 -8.68
CA MET A 60 6.35 10.73 -7.39
C MET A 60 5.25 11.75 -7.06
N PRO A 61 4.81 12.64 -7.98
CA PRO A 61 3.68 13.54 -7.70
C PRO A 61 2.41 12.79 -7.35
N ILE A 62 2.07 11.73 -8.08
CA ILE A 62 0.86 10.93 -7.83
C ILE A 62 0.92 10.28 -6.43
N VAL A 63 2.07 9.70 -6.07
CA VAL A 63 2.27 9.08 -4.74
C VAL A 63 2.21 10.13 -3.63
N ASN A 64 2.76 11.33 -3.88
CA ASN A 64 2.67 12.44 -2.96
C ASN A 64 1.21 12.85 -2.72
N ASP A 65 0.43 13.02 -3.79
CA ASP A 65 -0.99 13.38 -3.69
C ASP A 65 -1.79 12.31 -2.94
N ILE A 66 -1.52 11.03 -3.20
CA ILE A 66 -2.11 9.93 -2.42
C ILE A 66 -1.73 10.02 -0.93
N GLY A 67 -0.49 10.40 -0.62
CA GLY A 67 -0.03 10.63 0.75
C GLY A 67 -0.79 11.79 1.43
N LEU A 68 -0.98 12.91 0.73
CA LEU A 68 -1.74 14.06 1.22
C LEU A 68 -3.22 13.71 1.44
N LEU A 69 -3.83 12.97 0.52
CA LEU A 69 -5.17 12.42 0.68
C LEU A 69 -5.24 11.47 1.89
N GLY A 70 -4.22 10.65 2.10
CA GLY A 70 -4.06 9.85 3.32
C GLY A 70 -4.05 10.70 4.58
N GLY A 71 -3.31 11.82 4.59
CA GLY A 71 -3.30 12.80 5.68
C GLY A 71 -4.67 13.44 5.94
N ALA A 72 -5.39 13.83 4.90
CA ALA A 72 -6.75 14.38 5.02
C ALA A 72 -7.74 13.34 5.59
N LEU A 73 -7.65 12.08 5.14
CA LEU A 73 -8.46 10.99 5.68
C LEU A 73 -8.09 10.67 7.12
N TRP A 74 -6.82 10.79 7.52
CA TRP A 74 -6.41 10.68 8.91
C TRP A 74 -7.05 11.77 9.79
N ALA A 75 -7.11 13.02 9.31
CA ALA A 75 -7.81 14.10 10.01
C ALA A 75 -9.32 13.80 10.14
N MET A 76 -9.94 13.31 9.07
CA MET A 76 -11.35 12.89 9.09
C MET A 76 -11.58 11.73 10.07
N ALA A 77 -10.69 10.74 10.10
CA ALA A 77 -10.75 9.64 11.06
C ALA A 77 -10.60 10.12 12.51
N ALA A 78 -9.71 11.10 12.76
CA ALA A 78 -9.55 11.71 14.09
C ALA A 78 -10.87 12.33 14.57
N PHE A 79 -11.52 13.13 13.72
CA PHE A 79 -12.84 13.68 14.01
C PHE A 79 -13.86 12.57 14.32
N GLY A 80 -13.90 11.54 13.47
CA GLY A 80 -14.78 10.39 13.67
C GLY A 80 -14.55 9.70 15.02
N PHE A 81 -13.30 9.44 15.41
CA PHE A 81 -12.98 8.82 16.70
C PHE A 81 -13.33 9.73 17.89
N MET A 82 -13.12 11.05 17.79
CA MET A 82 -13.54 11.98 18.85
C MET A 82 -15.07 11.95 19.08
N ARG A 83 -15.82 11.78 17.99
CA ARG A 83 -17.28 11.68 18.00
C ARG A 83 -17.80 10.25 18.19
N LYS A 84 -16.91 9.25 18.27
CA LYS A 84 -17.22 7.81 18.38
C LYS A 84 -18.08 7.30 17.21
N GLU A 85 -17.84 7.84 16.02
CA GLU A 85 -18.55 7.49 14.80
C GLU A 85 -18.16 6.09 14.29
N ASN A 86 -19.14 5.36 13.75
CA ASN A 86 -18.93 3.99 13.27
C ASN A 86 -18.00 3.91 12.04
N TRP A 87 -17.90 4.99 11.26
CA TRP A 87 -17.07 5.06 10.06
C TRP A 87 -15.60 5.41 10.34
N ALA A 88 -15.28 5.92 11.54
CA ALA A 88 -13.94 6.39 11.90
C ALA A 88 -12.85 5.35 11.66
N TRP A 89 -13.13 4.11 12.05
CA TRP A 89 -12.25 2.97 11.84
C TRP A 89 -11.95 2.70 10.37
N SER A 90 -12.99 2.61 9.54
CA SER A 90 -12.84 2.33 8.11
C SER A 90 -12.03 3.42 7.42
N THR A 91 -12.28 4.67 7.81
CA THR A 91 -11.55 5.83 7.32
C THR A 91 -10.08 5.79 7.75
N ALA A 92 -9.79 5.46 9.00
CA ALA A 92 -8.41 5.33 9.49
C ALA A 92 -7.64 4.22 8.76
N LEU A 93 -8.29 3.09 8.47
CA LEU A 93 -7.69 2.03 7.67
C LEU A 93 -7.37 2.47 6.25
N LEU A 94 -8.31 3.15 5.59
CA LEU A 94 -8.08 3.68 4.24
C LEU A 94 -6.95 4.70 4.25
N ALA A 95 -6.96 5.64 5.20
CA ALA A 95 -5.91 6.63 5.39
C ALA A 95 -4.53 5.99 5.53
N ASN A 96 -4.43 4.95 6.36
CA ASN A 96 -3.18 4.23 6.59
C ASN A 96 -2.71 3.46 5.36
N VAL A 97 -3.61 2.75 4.67
CA VAL A 97 -3.29 2.01 3.44
C VAL A 97 -2.73 2.96 2.37
N LEU A 98 -3.36 4.11 2.15
CA LEU A 98 -2.85 5.11 1.20
C LEU A 98 -1.51 5.70 1.66
N SER A 99 -1.38 6.04 2.93
CA SER A 99 -0.15 6.63 3.48
C SER A 99 1.05 5.70 3.37
N LEU A 100 0.85 4.38 3.42
CA LEU A 100 1.93 3.39 3.30
C LEU A 100 2.55 3.30 1.90
N LEU A 101 1.92 3.86 0.86
CA LEU A 101 2.56 4.02 -0.45
C LEU A 101 3.74 4.99 -0.43
N SER A 102 3.89 5.80 0.62
CA SER A 102 5.10 6.60 0.86
C SER A 102 6.39 5.76 0.88
N PHE A 103 6.30 4.43 1.05
CA PHE A 103 7.43 3.52 0.82
C PHE A 103 8.09 3.73 -0.55
N PHE A 104 7.30 3.94 -1.60
CA PHE A 104 7.83 4.18 -2.94
C PHE A 104 8.82 5.34 -2.94
N MET A 105 8.53 6.43 -2.23
CA MET A 105 9.35 7.64 -2.19
C MET A 105 10.74 7.41 -1.58
N LEU A 106 10.92 6.33 -0.81
CA LEU A 106 12.21 5.93 -0.27
C LEU A 106 13.13 5.36 -1.35
N ILE A 107 12.56 4.67 -2.34
CA ILE A 107 13.32 3.95 -3.36
C ILE A 107 14.14 4.89 -4.27
N PRO A 108 13.55 5.92 -4.92
CA PRO A 108 14.34 6.82 -5.76
C PRO A 108 15.32 7.64 -4.93
N ALA A 109 14.98 8.04 -3.70
CA ALA A 109 15.91 8.74 -2.81
C ALA A 109 17.15 7.89 -2.51
N LEU A 110 16.96 6.65 -2.04
CA LEU A 110 18.06 5.73 -1.70
C LEU A 110 18.88 5.33 -2.93
N SER A 111 18.23 5.09 -4.07
CA SER A 111 18.89 4.78 -5.34
C SER A 111 19.84 5.89 -5.82
N ARG A 112 19.56 7.14 -5.42
CA ARG A 112 20.33 8.32 -5.80
C ARG A 112 21.23 8.87 -4.69
N GLY A 113 21.35 8.16 -3.56
CA GLY A 113 22.14 8.64 -2.42
C GLY A 113 21.58 9.90 -1.77
N ILE A 114 20.30 10.20 -2.00
CA ILE A 114 19.58 11.34 -1.43
C ILE A 114 18.96 10.90 -0.11
N SER A 115 18.92 11.82 0.86
CA SER A 115 18.37 11.54 2.19
C SER A 115 16.93 11.01 2.10
N PRO A 116 16.60 9.86 2.71
CA PRO A 116 15.29 9.22 2.58
C PRO A 116 14.29 9.81 3.58
N VAL A 117 13.98 11.11 3.46
CA VAL A 117 13.15 11.86 4.42
C VAL A 117 11.74 11.29 4.60
N TYR A 118 11.19 10.61 3.59
CA TYR A 118 9.90 9.92 3.68
C TYR A 118 9.89 8.78 4.72
N THR A 119 11.05 8.38 5.26
CA THR A 119 11.13 7.39 6.36
C THR A 119 10.32 7.86 7.56
N PHE A 120 10.31 9.18 7.80
CA PHE A 120 9.55 9.81 8.87
C PHE A 120 8.03 9.89 8.59
N VAL A 121 7.58 9.55 7.39
CA VAL A 121 6.16 9.35 7.07
C VAL A 121 5.81 7.86 7.12
N PHE A 122 6.64 7.04 6.48
CA PHE A 122 6.39 5.61 6.28
C PHE A 122 6.43 4.82 7.60
N VAL A 123 7.49 4.98 8.40
CA VAL A 123 7.67 4.20 9.64
C VAL A 123 6.58 4.50 10.67
N PRO A 124 6.21 5.77 10.94
CA PRO A 124 5.08 6.06 11.82
C PRO A 124 3.75 5.49 11.33
N ASN A 125 3.51 5.42 10.02
CA ASN A 125 2.31 4.78 9.50
C ASN A 125 2.31 3.25 9.69
N ILE A 126 3.47 2.58 9.61
CA ILE A 126 3.57 1.17 10.01
C ILE A 126 3.22 1.01 11.49
N ILE A 127 3.78 1.86 12.35
CA ILE A 127 3.49 1.81 13.80
C ILE A 127 2.00 2.05 14.05
N ALA A 128 1.41 3.06 13.40
CA ALA A 128 -0.01 3.36 13.49
C ALA A 128 -0.89 2.19 13.05
N PHE A 129 -0.53 1.48 11.98
CA PHE A 129 -1.21 0.26 11.54
C PHE A 129 -1.30 -0.77 12.67
N PHE A 130 -0.16 -1.12 13.27
CA PHE A 130 -0.13 -2.10 14.35
C PHE A 130 -0.84 -1.61 15.62
N LEU A 131 -0.73 -0.32 15.97
CA LEU A 131 -1.44 0.25 17.11
C LEU A 131 -2.96 0.23 16.91
N LEU A 132 -3.44 0.58 15.72
CA LEU A 132 -4.87 0.49 15.37
C LEU A 132 -5.38 -0.95 15.54
N LEU A 133 -4.64 -1.91 15.01
CA LEU A 133 -5.05 -3.31 15.04
C LEU A 133 -4.93 -3.92 16.44
N ALA A 134 -3.76 -3.89 17.05
CA ALA A 134 -3.48 -4.60 18.29
C ALA A 134 -4.05 -3.88 19.53
N TYR A 135 -4.03 -2.55 19.54
CA TYR A 135 -4.39 -1.76 20.73
C TYR A 135 -5.78 -1.13 20.66
N VAL A 136 -6.15 -0.51 19.52
CA VAL A 136 -7.44 0.20 19.40
C VAL A 136 -8.61 -0.76 19.24
N ARG A 137 -8.50 -1.74 18.32
CA ARG A 137 -9.55 -2.74 18.07
C ARG A 137 -9.26 -4.15 18.57
N LYS A 138 -8.04 -4.43 19.04
CA LYS A 138 -7.62 -5.75 19.55
C LYS A 138 -7.95 -6.89 18.56
N ILE A 139 -7.58 -6.67 17.30
CA ILE A 139 -7.72 -7.63 16.21
C ILE A 139 -6.91 -8.89 16.54
N GLU A 140 -7.43 -10.06 16.16
CA GLU A 140 -6.75 -11.34 16.38
C GLU A 140 -5.41 -11.39 15.65
N LYS A 141 -4.37 -11.91 16.32
CA LYS A 141 -2.98 -11.95 15.79
C LYS A 141 -2.89 -12.57 14.39
N LYS A 142 -3.68 -13.60 14.10
CA LYS A 142 -3.73 -14.26 12.78
C LYS A 142 -4.21 -13.29 11.70
N MET A 143 -5.23 -12.49 12.00
CA MET A 143 -5.77 -11.50 11.06
C MET A 143 -4.81 -10.33 10.87
N ILE A 144 -4.10 -9.93 11.93
CA ILE A 144 -2.99 -8.96 11.81
C ILE A 144 -1.96 -9.51 10.82
N ALA A 145 -1.45 -10.73 11.02
CA ALA A 145 -0.46 -11.33 10.12
C ALA A 145 -0.93 -11.42 8.65
N ILE A 146 -2.18 -11.87 8.42
CA ILE A 146 -2.76 -11.92 7.06
C ILE A 146 -2.85 -10.52 6.45
N SER A 147 -3.33 -9.53 7.21
CA SER A 147 -3.43 -8.15 6.73
C SER A 147 -2.07 -7.50 6.47
N THR A 148 -1.04 -7.83 7.26
CA THR A 148 0.34 -7.38 7.02
C THR A 148 0.90 -7.99 5.74
N LEU A 149 0.78 -9.31 5.55
CA LEU A 149 1.23 -9.97 4.31
C LEU A 149 0.49 -9.44 3.08
N ALA A 150 -0.81 -9.19 3.18
CA ALA A 150 -1.60 -8.59 2.11
C ALA A 150 -1.19 -7.12 1.86
N GLY A 151 -0.87 -6.36 2.91
CA GLY A 151 -0.32 -5.00 2.80
C GLY A 151 1.05 -4.99 2.11
N MET A 152 1.90 -5.99 2.38
CA MET A 152 3.15 -6.17 1.65
C MET A 152 2.89 -6.52 0.18
N ALA A 153 1.96 -7.44 -0.10
CA ALA A 153 1.58 -7.78 -1.48
C ALA A 153 1.03 -6.55 -2.24
N TYR A 154 0.26 -5.70 -1.56
CA TYR A 154 -0.23 -4.41 -2.07
C TYR A 154 0.92 -3.50 -2.51
N VAL A 155 1.90 -3.26 -1.62
CA VAL A 155 3.06 -2.40 -1.92
C VAL A 155 3.94 -3.01 -2.99
N MET A 156 4.21 -4.32 -2.94
CA MET A 156 5.05 -4.98 -3.95
C MET A 156 4.37 -5.01 -5.32
N ALA A 157 3.05 -5.18 -5.39
CA ALA A 157 2.32 -5.10 -6.66
C ALA A 157 2.35 -3.68 -7.23
N PHE A 158 2.25 -2.65 -6.38
CA PHE A 158 2.45 -1.25 -6.78
C PHE A 158 3.85 -1.06 -7.37
N MET A 159 4.89 -1.52 -6.65
CA MET A 159 6.28 -1.42 -7.08
C MET A 159 6.52 -2.13 -8.42
N ASN A 160 5.91 -3.30 -8.64
CA ASN A 160 5.96 -3.97 -9.94
C ASN A 160 5.34 -3.10 -11.05
N GLY A 161 4.21 -2.44 -10.77
CA GLY A 161 3.60 -1.50 -11.71
C GLY A 161 4.54 -0.34 -12.07
N VAL A 162 5.21 0.24 -11.08
CA VAL A 162 6.17 1.32 -11.31
C VAL A 162 7.40 0.84 -12.10
N ALA A 163 8.01 -0.27 -11.66
CA ALA A 163 9.21 -0.81 -12.31
C ALA A 163 8.92 -1.23 -13.76
N ALA A 164 7.75 -1.83 -14.03
CA ALA A 164 7.36 -2.17 -15.41
C ALA A 164 7.10 -0.91 -16.26
N THR A 165 6.65 0.20 -15.65
CA THR A 165 6.51 1.49 -16.35
C THR A 165 7.89 2.05 -16.72
N ASP A 166 8.86 1.96 -15.82
CA ASP A 166 10.25 2.39 -16.08
C ASP A 166 10.87 1.60 -17.24
N GLN A 167 10.65 0.28 -17.28
CA GLN A 167 11.11 -0.58 -18.36
C GLN A 167 10.45 -0.22 -19.70
N LEU A 168 9.14 0.05 -19.73
CA LEU A 168 8.45 0.49 -20.95
C LEU A 168 8.99 1.82 -21.48
N LEU A 169 9.24 2.79 -20.60
CA LEU A 169 9.81 4.08 -20.98
C LEU A 169 11.24 3.96 -21.50
N SER A 170 11.95 2.90 -21.07
CA SER A 170 13.31 2.58 -21.51
C SER A 170 13.35 1.73 -22.79
N GLY A 171 12.22 1.51 -23.46
CA GLY A 171 12.14 0.70 -24.69
C GLY A 171 12.05 -0.82 -24.45
N GLY A 172 11.65 -1.25 -23.26
CA GLY A 172 11.50 -2.65 -22.90
C GLY A 172 10.35 -3.37 -23.63
N ASP A 173 10.39 -4.71 -23.58
CA ASP A 173 9.49 -5.62 -24.27
C ASP A 173 8.00 -5.49 -23.91
N THR A 174 7.15 -6.06 -24.77
CA THR A 174 5.68 -6.08 -24.62
C THR A 174 5.19 -6.79 -23.36
N VAL A 175 6.01 -7.65 -22.72
CA VAL A 175 5.70 -8.26 -21.43
C VAL A 175 5.47 -7.21 -20.34
N TYR A 176 6.21 -6.09 -20.40
CA TYR A 176 6.05 -4.99 -19.46
C TYR A 176 4.72 -4.27 -19.66
N LEU A 177 4.18 -4.20 -20.88
CA LEU A 177 2.91 -3.54 -21.18
C LEU A 177 1.73 -4.23 -20.47
N VAL A 178 1.69 -5.56 -20.56
CA VAL A 178 0.64 -6.37 -19.94
C VAL A 178 0.83 -6.43 -18.43
N GLY A 179 2.07 -6.66 -17.98
CA GLY A 179 2.40 -6.79 -16.57
C GLY A 179 2.20 -5.49 -15.78
N GLN A 180 2.46 -4.33 -16.39
CA GLN A 180 2.35 -3.02 -15.74
C GLN A 180 0.93 -2.76 -15.26
N ARG A 181 -0.05 -2.75 -16.18
CA ARG A 181 -1.45 -2.41 -15.87
C ARG A 181 -2.05 -3.36 -14.85
N LEU A 182 -1.83 -4.67 -15.01
CA LEU A 182 -2.34 -5.67 -14.09
C LEU A 182 -1.69 -5.59 -12.71
N SER A 183 -0.43 -5.17 -12.62
CA SER A 183 0.24 -4.96 -11.32
C SER A 183 -0.43 -3.83 -10.51
N TRP A 184 -0.80 -2.72 -11.16
CA TRP A 184 -1.56 -1.64 -10.54
C TRP A 184 -2.95 -2.10 -10.06
N VAL A 185 -3.66 -2.89 -10.89
CA VAL A 185 -4.95 -3.48 -10.51
C VAL A 185 -4.78 -4.45 -9.33
N GLY A 186 -3.76 -5.30 -9.36
CA GLY A 186 -3.42 -6.21 -8.26
C GLY A 186 -3.14 -5.47 -6.96
N SER A 187 -2.42 -4.34 -7.03
CA SER A 187 -2.20 -3.45 -5.90
C SER A 187 -3.53 -2.93 -5.31
N LEU A 188 -4.39 -2.32 -6.12
CA LEU A 188 -5.70 -1.83 -5.67
C LEU A 188 -6.57 -2.95 -5.09
N ALA A 189 -6.52 -4.15 -5.68
CA ALA A 189 -7.24 -5.32 -5.19
C ALA A 189 -6.73 -5.78 -3.80
N TRP A 190 -5.42 -5.77 -3.56
CA TRP A 190 -4.83 -6.08 -2.25
C TRP A 190 -5.15 -5.02 -1.19
N ALA A 191 -5.07 -3.74 -1.54
CA ALA A 191 -5.51 -2.64 -0.66
C ALA A 191 -6.98 -2.82 -0.26
N SER A 192 -7.85 -3.10 -1.24
CA SER A 192 -9.27 -3.35 -1.03
C SER A 192 -9.51 -4.58 -0.15
N PHE A 193 -8.72 -5.65 -0.33
CA PHE A 193 -8.77 -6.85 0.50
C PHE A 193 -8.43 -6.53 1.96
N VAL A 194 -7.36 -5.77 2.23
CA VAL A 194 -6.98 -5.39 3.61
C VAL A 194 -8.12 -4.63 4.29
N ILE A 195 -8.70 -3.65 3.62
CA ILE A 195 -9.82 -2.86 4.14
C ILE A 195 -11.05 -3.76 4.35
N ALA A 196 -11.37 -4.64 3.40
CA ALA A 196 -12.51 -5.55 3.49
C ALA A 196 -12.35 -6.56 4.64
N LEU A 197 -11.18 -7.17 4.79
CA LEU A 197 -10.84 -8.13 5.83
C LEU A 197 -11.00 -7.51 7.22
N LEU A 198 -10.40 -6.34 7.42
CA LEU A 198 -10.41 -5.67 8.71
C LEU A 198 -11.77 -5.04 9.05
N ASN A 199 -12.61 -4.81 8.04
CA ASN A 199 -14.03 -4.45 8.20
C ASN A 199 -14.99 -5.65 8.15
N ARG A 200 -14.47 -6.89 8.14
CA ARG A 200 -15.25 -8.13 8.16
C ARG A 200 -16.32 -8.19 7.06
N LYS A 201 -15.97 -7.79 5.85
CA LYS A 201 -16.90 -7.80 4.71
C LYS A 201 -17.07 -9.20 4.16
N LYS A 202 -18.30 -9.58 3.78
CA LYS A 202 -18.65 -10.93 3.29
C LYS A 202 -17.89 -11.32 2.01
N TYR A 203 -17.50 -10.33 1.21
CA TYR A 203 -16.79 -10.53 -0.06
C TYR A 203 -15.24 -10.58 0.10
N THR A 204 -14.72 -10.63 1.34
CA THR A 204 -13.27 -10.61 1.63
C THR A 204 -12.51 -11.72 0.91
N ILE A 205 -13.02 -12.96 0.93
CA ILE A 205 -12.31 -14.11 0.36
C ILE A 205 -12.25 -13.99 -1.16
N GLN A 206 -13.35 -13.59 -1.79
CA GLN A 206 -13.46 -13.38 -3.24
C GLN A 206 -12.46 -12.31 -3.70
N LEU A 207 -12.39 -11.18 -2.98
CA LEU A 207 -11.40 -10.14 -3.27
C LEU A 207 -9.97 -10.65 -3.11
N GLY A 208 -9.67 -11.41 -2.06
CA GLY A 208 -8.32 -11.93 -1.82
C GLY A 208 -7.88 -12.92 -2.89
N LEU A 209 -8.78 -13.80 -3.34
CA LEU A 209 -8.52 -14.72 -4.45
C LEU A 209 -8.31 -13.97 -5.77
N GLY A 210 -9.16 -12.98 -6.06
CA GLY A 210 -9.01 -12.13 -7.24
C GLY A 210 -7.69 -11.37 -7.25
N ALA A 211 -7.35 -10.71 -6.14
CA ALA A 211 -6.10 -9.98 -5.96
C ALA A 211 -4.88 -10.89 -6.18
N ALA A 212 -4.90 -12.09 -5.60
CA ALA A 212 -3.82 -13.05 -5.76
C ALA A 212 -3.67 -13.53 -7.21
N LEU A 213 -4.78 -13.87 -7.87
CA LEU A 213 -4.74 -14.33 -9.26
C LEU A 213 -4.23 -13.25 -10.21
N VAL A 214 -4.75 -12.02 -10.11
CA VAL A 214 -4.29 -10.88 -10.93
C VAL A 214 -2.80 -10.63 -10.71
N THR A 215 -2.33 -10.65 -9.47
CA THR A 215 -0.92 -10.41 -9.15
C THR A 215 -0.01 -11.54 -9.68
N LEU A 216 -0.46 -12.79 -9.62
CA LEU A 216 0.27 -13.93 -10.19
C LEU A 216 0.36 -13.84 -11.71
N ILE A 217 -0.75 -13.53 -12.39
CA ILE A 217 -0.82 -13.36 -13.85
C ILE A 217 0.12 -12.22 -14.29
N ALA A 218 0.12 -11.10 -13.56
CA ALA A 218 0.95 -9.95 -13.90
C ALA A 218 2.44 -10.21 -13.62
N GLY A 219 2.77 -10.70 -12.43
CA GLY A 219 4.14 -10.67 -11.93
C GLY A 219 4.99 -11.90 -12.28
N ILE A 220 4.40 -13.08 -12.52
CA ILE A 220 5.19 -14.27 -12.89
C ILE A 220 5.89 -14.06 -14.24
N PRO A 221 5.22 -13.64 -15.33
CA PRO A 221 5.88 -13.41 -16.60
C PRO A 221 7.01 -12.37 -16.50
N LEU A 222 6.75 -11.26 -15.81
CA LEU A 222 7.74 -10.21 -15.54
C LEU A 222 8.96 -10.78 -14.81
N GLY A 223 8.73 -11.54 -13.74
CA GLY A 223 9.80 -12.15 -12.96
C GLY A 223 10.63 -13.14 -13.76
N VAL A 224 9.99 -13.97 -14.59
CA VAL A 224 10.69 -14.96 -15.43
C VAL A 224 11.56 -14.26 -16.46
N VAL A 225 10.98 -13.35 -17.26
CA VAL A 225 11.72 -12.65 -18.33
C VAL A 225 12.92 -11.89 -17.76
N THR A 226 12.70 -11.07 -16.75
CA THR A 226 13.79 -10.29 -16.13
C THR A 226 14.86 -11.16 -15.46
N SER A 227 14.49 -12.34 -14.93
CA SER A 227 15.47 -13.26 -14.36
C SER A 227 16.33 -13.92 -15.42
N LEU A 228 15.74 -14.24 -16.58
CA LEU A 228 16.46 -14.78 -17.73
C LEU A 228 17.41 -13.73 -18.33
N GLU A 229 16.94 -12.49 -18.49
CA GLU A 229 17.74 -11.37 -19.01
C GLU A 229 18.93 -11.03 -18.09
N SER A 230 18.70 -10.99 -16.77
CA SER A 230 19.71 -10.56 -15.81
C SER A 230 20.56 -11.70 -15.23
N ALA A 231 20.24 -12.95 -15.55
CA ALA A 231 20.79 -14.16 -14.92
C ALA A 231 20.79 -14.11 -13.37
N LYS A 232 19.78 -13.44 -12.79
CA LYS A 232 19.66 -13.15 -11.36
C LYS A 232 18.22 -13.27 -10.92
N PHE A 233 17.99 -13.45 -9.63
CA PHE A 233 16.63 -13.46 -9.08
C PHE A 233 15.94 -12.10 -9.25
N SER A 234 14.79 -12.09 -9.91
CA SER A 234 14.02 -10.87 -10.15
C SER A 234 13.17 -10.44 -8.95
N MET A 235 13.25 -9.15 -8.61
CA MET A 235 12.37 -8.55 -7.59
C MET A 235 10.89 -8.53 -8.00
N PHE A 236 10.57 -8.68 -9.30
CA PHE A 236 9.19 -8.80 -9.77
C PHE A 236 8.46 -10.02 -9.18
N PHE A 237 9.20 -11.03 -8.71
CA PHE A 237 8.61 -12.21 -8.05
C PHE A 237 8.10 -11.97 -6.62
N MET A 238 8.46 -10.86 -5.97
CA MET A 238 8.08 -10.63 -4.58
C MET A 238 6.56 -10.54 -4.39
N ALA A 239 5.86 -9.77 -5.22
CA ALA A 239 4.40 -9.68 -5.15
C ALA A 239 3.69 -11.02 -5.49
N PRO A 240 4.09 -11.76 -6.55
CA PRO A 240 3.62 -13.12 -6.82
C PRO A 240 3.83 -14.11 -5.66
N ILE A 241 5.01 -14.12 -5.03
CA ILE A 241 5.31 -15.06 -3.93
C ILE A 241 4.38 -14.79 -2.74
N LEU A 242 4.24 -13.54 -2.32
CA LEU A 242 3.32 -13.15 -1.25
C LEU A 242 1.87 -13.51 -1.62
N SER A 243 1.48 -13.24 -2.86
CA SER A 243 0.15 -13.57 -3.39
C SER A 243 -0.13 -15.07 -3.41
N LEU A 244 0.88 -15.89 -3.73
CA LEU A 244 0.77 -17.35 -3.73
C LEU A 244 0.56 -17.88 -2.30
N ILE A 245 1.33 -17.39 -1.33
CA ILE A 245 1.19 -17.75 0.09
C ILE A 245 -0.22 -17.42 0.59
N LEU A 246 -0.73 -16.23 0.28
CA LEU A 246 -2.07 -15.81 0.65
C LEU A 246 -3.16 -16.63 -0.07
N LYS A 247 -3.00 -16.90 -1.37
CA LYS A 247 -3.90 -17.77 -2.13
C LYS A 247 -3.98 -19.17 -1.52
N ILE A 248 -2.85 -19.80 -1.21
CA ILE A 248 -2.81 -21.12 -0.56
C ILE A 248 -3.54 -21.05 0.78
N THR A 249 -3.33 -19.98 1.55
CA THR A 249 -4.05 -19.75 2.80
C THR A 249 -5.56 -19.72 2.57
N PHE A 250 -6.05 -18.97 1.57
CA PHE A 250 -7.48 -18.79 1.30
C PHE A 250 -8.17 -20.05 0.77
N VAL A 251 -7.45 -20.88 0.00
CA VAL A 251 -8.00 -22.12 -0.57
C VAL A 251 -7.89 -23.30 0.41
N SER A 252 -6.91 -23.28 1.31
CA SER A 252 -6.76 -24.32 2.32
C SER A 252 -8.00 -24.38 3.23
N PRO A 253 -8.50 -25.58 3.60
CA PRO A 253 -9.69 -25.70 4.44
C PRO A 253 -9.56 -24.94 5.77
N LYS A 254 -8.37 -25.03 6.41
CA LYS A 254 -8.08 -24.36 7.68
C LYS A 254 -8.05 -22.84 7.53
N GLY A 255 -7.39 -22.32 6.49
CA GLY A 255 -7.30 -20.88 6.27
C GLY A 255 -8.63 -20.26 5.82
N TYR A 256 -9.38 -20.96 4.97
CA TYR A 256 -10.74 -20.58 4.58
C TYR A 256 -11.66 -20.48 5.81
N GLN A 257 -11.75 -21.53 6.63
CA GLN A 257 -12.59 -21.55 7.83
C GLN A 257 -12.22 -20.44 8.81
N MET A 258 -10.92 -20.21 9.00
CA MET A 258 -10.41 -19.15 9.87
C MET A 258 -10.87 -17.75 9.42
N ILE A 259 -10.77 -17.43 8.13
CA ILE A 259 -11.20 -16.13 7.60
C ILE A 259 -12.72 -16.02 7.57
N ALA A 260 -13.42 -17.09 7.20
CA ALA A 260 -14.88 -17.13 7.20
C ALA A 260 -15.44 -16.90 8.62
N ALA A 261 -14.86 -17.54 9.64
CA ALA A 261 -15.24 -17.33 11.04
C ALA A 261 -15.01 -15.87 11.46
N TRP A 262 -13.88 -15.28 11.09
CA TRP A 262 -13.58 -13.87 11.36
C TRP A 262 -14.61 -12.91 10.74
N VAL A 263 -14.93 -13.11 9.45
CA VAL A 263 -15.89 -12.30 8.70
C VAL A 263 -17.30 -12.43 9.27
N ASN A 264 -17.70 -13.63 9.69
CA ASN A 264 -19.02 -13.90 10.26
C ASN A 264 -19.17 -13.50 11.73
N THR A 265 -18.07 -13.12 12.40
CA THR A 265 -18.14 -12.66 13.79
C THR A 265 -18.77 -11.26 13.82
N GLN A 266 -19.97 -11.15 14.39
CA GLN A 266 -20.66 -9.88 14.60
C GLN A 266 -19.77 -8.89 15.39
N PRO A 267 -19.49 -7.68 14.88
CA PRO A 267 -18.88 -6.65 15.70
C PRO A 267 -19.91 -6.25 16.78
N LYS A 268 -19.60 -6.47 18.07
CA LYS A 268 -20.41 -5.90 19.17
C LYS A 268 -20.46 -4.38 18.97
N LEU A 269 -21.56 -3.86 18.41
CA LEU A 269 -21.82 -2.43 18.27
C LEU A 269 -22.01 -1.84 19.68
N PRO A 270 -21.48 -0.63 19.97
CA PRO A 270 -21.92 0.11 21.13
C PRO A 270 -23.44 0.36 21.00
N LYS A 271 -24.19 0.20 22.10
CA LYS A 271 -25.61 0.54 22.13
C LYS A 271 -25.77 1.99 21.64
N PRO A 272 -26.74 2.28 20.75
CA PRO A 272 -27.06 3.66 20.41
C PRO A 272 -27.35 4.42 21.71
N ILE A 273 -26.84 5.65 21.81
CA ILE A 273 -27.18 6.55 22.90
C ILE A 273 -28.68 6.77 22.77
N SER A 274 -29.45 6.29 23.75
CA SER A 274 -30.84 6.68 23.91
C SER A 274 -30.83 8.17 24.17
N VAL A 275 -31.34 8.93 23.20
CA VAL A 275 -31.74 10.32 23.44
C VAL A 275 -33.06 10.20 24.19
N GLU A 276 -32.97 10.20 25.52
CA GLU A 276 -34.07 10.56 26.42
C GLU A 276 -33.94 12.03 26.79
#